data_AF-A0A3R7Q2T1-F1
#
_entry.id   AF-A0A3R7Q2T1-F1
#
_cell.length_a   1.000
_cell.length_b   1.000
_cell.length_c   1.000
_cell.angle_alpha   90.00
_cell.angle_beta   90.00
_cell.angle_gamma   90.00
#
_symmetry.space_group_name_H-M   'P 1'
#
loop_
_entity.id
_entity.type
_entity.pdbx_description
1 polymer ?
#
loop_
_entity_poly.entity_id
_entity_poly.type
_entity_poly.pdbx_seq_one_letter_code
_entity_poly.pdbx_strand_id
1 'polypeptide(L)'
;MVVTELAGTTLVYKKQHILGQALSNYMAHSMHITSVDYGLNISDTQLWDEIQMEMNCCGVVSYKDWFLTTFGNGTDVPDSCCLLVVEGCGKGVANLADPDDEVITEGCLPTVLHSIGIDYHSLSRGVWLPVCAMHVALMVLLVATSMFLQESYTATNLRAYSMSSSAVDSSHKYHQLDEDC
;
A
#
# COMPACT_ATOMS: atom_id res chain seq x y z
N MET A 1 6.31 -10.64 9.73
CA MET A 1 5.35 -9.61 9.28
C MET A 1 5.45 -8.34 10.12
N VAL A 2 5.22 -8.38 11.44
CA VAL A 2 5.37 -7.19 12.32
C VAL A 2 6.75 -6.52 12.21
N VAL A 3 7.83 -7.30 12.19
CA VAL A 3 9.20 -6.76 12.06
C VAL A 3 9.42 -6.04 10.73
N THR A 4 8.87 -6.58 9.63
CA THR A 4 9.02 -5.97 8.30
C THR A 4 8.20 -4.69 8.16
N GLU A 5 7.02 -4.63 8.78
CA GLU A 5 6.19 -3.42 8.81
C GLU A 5 6.90 -2.30 9.60
N LEU A 6 7.37 -2.58 10.82
CA LEU A 6 8.05 -1.59 11.66
C LEU A 6 9.33 -1.07 11.00
N ALA A 7 10.10 -1.97 10.38
CA ALA A 7 11.29 -1.63 9.62
C ALA A 7 10.96 -0.77 8.38
N GLY A 8 9.88 -1.09 7.66
CA GLY A 8 9.41 -0.31 6.51
C GLY A 8 9.06 1.12 6.90
N THR A 9 8.29 1.32 7.96
CA THR A 9 7.90 2.67 8.39
C THR A 9 9.08 3.47 8.94
N THR A 10 10.00 2.85 9.68
CA THR A 10 11.21 3.54 10.13
C THR A 10 12.13 3.93 8.97
N LEU A 11 12.21 3.10 7.92
CA LEU A 11 12.94 3.42 6.70
C LEU A 11 12.32 4.63 5.98
N VAL A 12 11.00 4.61 5.74
CA VAL A 12 10.26 5.70 5.11
C VAL A 12 10.44 7.00 5.87
N TYR A 13 10.33 6.97 7.21
CA TYR A 13 10.55 8.12 8.08
C TYR A 13 11.97 8.68 7.94
N LYS A 14 13.00 7.83 8.09
CA LYS A 14 14.40 8.30 8.02
C LYS A 14 14.80 8.79 6.64
N LYS A 15 14.08 8.40 5.59
CA LYS A 15 14.41 8.68 4.20
C LYS A 15 13.34 9.50 3.47
N GLN A 16 12.54 10.29 4.19
CA GLN A 16 11.50 11.15 3.61
C GLN A 16 12.01 12.01 2.43
N HIS A 17 13.23 12.54 2.52
CA HIS A 17 13.84 13.30 1.41
C HIS A 17 14.12 12.43 0.17
N ILE A 18 14.58 11.19 0.36
CA ILE A 18 14.80 10.25 -0.76
C ILE A 18 13.46 9.83 -1.37
N LEU A 19 12.44 9.62 -0.53
CA LEU A 19 11.09 9.34 -0.97
C LEU A 19 10.56 10.46 -1.87
N GLY A 20 10.74 11.72 -1.45
CA GLY A 20 10.35 12.88 -2.26
C GLY A 20 11.02 12.91 -3.62
N GLN A 21 12.33 12.63 -3.70
CA GLN A 21 13.05 12.56 -4.97
C GLN A 21 12.58 11.41 -5.87
N ALA A 22 12.40 10.21 -5.30
CA ALA A 22 11.91 9.06 -6.05
C ALA A 22 10.50 9.31 -6.59
N LEU A 23 9.63 9.88 -5.76
CA LEU A 23 8.26 10.25 -6.14
C LEU A 23 8.27 11.35 -7.20
N SER A 24 9.12 12.37 -7.07
CA SER A 24 9.28 13.42 -8.07
C SER A 24 9.64 12.86 -9.43
N ASN A 25 10.65 11.98 -9.50
CA ASN A 25 11.10 11.39 -10.75
C ASN A 25 10.00 10.53 -11.38
N TYR A 26 9.27 9.77 -10.55
CA TYR A 26 8.17 8.92 -11.00
C TYR A 26 7.00 9.75 -11.54
N MET A 27 6.57 10.79 -10.82
CA MET A 27 5.46 11.66 -11.23
C MET A 27 5.83 12.48 -12.46
N ALA A 28 7.04 13.02 -12.54
CA ALA A 28 7.51 13.74 -13.74
C ALA A 28 7.57 12.82 -14.96
N HIS A 29 8.03 11.58 -14.79
CA HIS A 29 8.04 10.59 -15.87
C HIS A 29 6.62 10.19 -16.29
N SER A 30 5.73 9.96 -15.32
CA SER A 30 4.33 9.63 -15.59
C SER A 30 3.63 10.76 -16.35
N MET A 31 3.80 12.02 -15.91
CA MET A 31 3.25 13.20 -16.58
C MET A 31 3.77 13.31 -18.01
N HIS A 32 5.07 13.10 -18.24
CA HIS A 32 5.62 13.18 -19.59
C HIS A 32 4.96 12.19 -20.57
N ILE A 33 4.59 10.99 -20.11
CA ILE A 33 3.98 9.97 -20.96
C ILE A 33 2.49 10.26 -21.18
N THR A 34 1.75 10.53 -20.11
CA THR A 34 0.28 10.62 -20.15
C THR A 34 -0.23 12.01 -20.56
N SER A 35 0.57 13.06 -20.40
CA SER A 35 0.19 14.41 -20.85
C SER A 35 0.15 14.56 -22.37
N VAL A 36 0.81 13.67 -23.12
CA VAL A 36 0.80 13.69 -24.60
C VAL A 36 -0.59 13.42 -25.14
N ASP A 37 -1.29 12.45 -24.54
CA ASP A 37 -2.64 12.05 -24.92
C ASP A 37 -3.73 12.77 -24.10
N TYR A 38 -3.35 13.80 -23.32
CA TYR A 38 -4.29 14.58 -22.54
C TYR A 38 -5.30 15.30 -23.43
N GLY A 39 -6.59 15.13 -23.15
CA GLY A 39 -7.69 15.60 -24.00
C GLY A 39 -8.00 14.70 -25.21
N LEU A 40 -7.17 13.69 -25.49
CA LEU A 40 -7.38 12.68 -26.53
C LEU A 40 -7.82 11.34 -25.94
N ASN A 41 -7.14 10.91 -24.87
CA ASN A 41 -7.45 9.71 -24.11
C ASN A 41 -8.24 10.09 -22.86
N ILE A 42 -9.46 9.57 -22.75
CA ILE A 42 -10.33 9.83 -21.62
C ILE A 42 -9.75 9.33 -20.29
N SER A 43 -9.02 8.21 -20.30
CA SER A 43 -8.43 7.63 -19.09
C SER A 43 -7.29 8.48 -18.56
N ASP A 44 -6.40 8.96 -19.43
CA ASP A 44 -5.27 9.80 -19.02
C ASP A 44 -5.76 11.18 -18.56
N THR A 45 -6.77 11.72 -19.25
CA THR A 45 -7.41 12.99 -18.87
C THR A 45 -8.08 12.89 -17.50
N GLN A 46 -8.92 11.86 -17.29
CA GLN A 46 -9.60 11.62 -16.02
C GLN A 46 -8.62 11.41 -14.87
N LEU A 47 -7.55 10.63 -15.08
CA LEU A 47 -6.55 10.37 -14.04
C LEU A 47 -5.94 11.68 -13.51
N TRP A 48 -5.54 12.56 -14.41
CA TRP A 48 -4.94 13.84 -14.04
C TRP A 48 -5.95 14.82 -13.47
N ASP A 49 -7.15 14.90 -14.06
CA ASP A 49 -8.25 15.72 -13.53
C ASP A 49 -8.58 15.32 -12.09
N GLU A 50 -8.76 14.02 -11.83
CA GLU A 50 -9.07 13.50 -10.50
C GLU A 50 -7.98 13.82 -9.48
N ILE A 51 -6.71 13.57 -9.82
CA ILE A 51 -5.58 13.86 -8.93
C ILE A 51 -5.53 15.36 -8.60
N GLN A 52 -5.69 16.23 -9.59
CA GLN A 52 -5.57 17.67 -9.43
C GLN A 52 -6.72 18.25 -8.61
N MET A 53 -7.95 17.79 -8.86
CA MET A 53 -9.13 18.20 -8.11
C MET A 53 -9.12 17.67 -6.67
N GLU A 54 -8.76 16.39 -6.46
CA GLU A 54 -8.79 15.78 -5.12
C GLU A 54 -7.69 16.32 -4.22
N MET A 55 -6.50 16.55 -4.77
CA MET A 55 -5.35 17.05 -4.02
C MET A 55 -5.25 18.59 -4.04
N ASN A 56 -6.13 19.26 -4.78
CA ASN A 56 -6.14 20.71 -4.96
C ASN A 56 -4.74 21.24 -5.33
N CYS A 57 -4.21 20.73 -6.44
CA CYS A 57 -2.86 20.99 -6.96
C CYS A 57 -2.87 21.03 -8.49
N CYS A 58 -1.83 21.59 -9.10
CA CYS A 58 -1.65 21.61 -10.55
C CYS A 58 -0.22 21.27 -10.96
N GLY A 59 -0.07 20.32 -11.89
CA GLY A 59 1.23 19.83 -12.35
C GLY A 59 1.94 18.98 -11.29
N VAL A 60 3.21 18.64 -11.54
CA VAL A 60 3.98 17.77 -10.63
C VAL A 60 4.64 18.61 -9.54
N VAL A 61 5.49 19.54 -9.93
CA VAL A 61 6.20 20.48 -9.06
C VAL A 61 5.50 21.84 -9.06
N SER A 62 4.91 22.24 -10.18
CA SER A 62 4.16 23.49 -10.33
C SER A 62 3.23 23.42 -11.54
N TYR A 63 2.22 24.29 -11.59
CA TYR A 63 1.31 24.40 -12.74
C TYR A 63 2.04 24.56 -14.08
N LYS A 64 3.23 25.19 -14.06
CA LYS A 64 4.08 25.41 -15.23
C LYS A 64 4.58 24.14 -15.90
N ASP A 65 4.51 22.99 -15.23
CA ASP A 65 4.87 21.71 -15.84
C ASP A 65 3.99 21.40 -17.05
N TRP A 66 2.73 21.89 -17.05
CA TRP A 66 1.84 21.79 -18.20
C TRP A 66 2.31 22.59 -19.41
N PHE A 67 3.01 23.70 -19.21
CA PHE A 67 3.53 24.51 -20.32
C PHE A 67 4.60 23.78 -21.13
N LEU A 68 5.23 22.77 -20.53
CA LEU A 68 6.22 21.92 -21.20
C LEU A 68 5.58 20.75 -21.96
N THR A 69 4.28 20.52 -21.78
CA THR A 69 3.57 19.43 -22.46
C THR A 69 3.00 19.90 -23.80
N THR A 70 2.67 18.94 -24.65
CA THR A 70 2.01 19.21 -25.93
C THR A 70 0.61 19.81 -25.76
N PHE A 71 -0.07 19.48 -24.65
CA PHE A 71 -1.38 20.05 -24.32
C PHE A 71 -1.28 21.53 -23.95
N GLY A 72 -0.39 21.88 -23.01
CA GLY A 72 -0.30 23.25 -22.50
C GLY A 72 0.30 24.23 -23.51
N ASN A 73 1.07 23.75 -24.49
CA ASN A 73 1.61 24.56 -25.61
C ASN A 73 2.25 25.89 -25.16
N GLY A 74 2.93 25.87 -24.01
CA GLY A 74 3.59 27.03 -23.43
C GLY A 74 2.72 28.01 -22.63
N THR A 75 1.39 27.91 -22.67
CA THR A 75 0.51 28.91 -22.05
C THR A 75 -0.63 28.36 -21.21
N ASP A 76 -1.05 27.13 -21.48
CA ASP A 76 -2.31 26.58 -21.00
C ASP A 76 -2.08 25.51 -19.93
N VAL A 77 -3.05 25.38 -19.04
CA VAL A 77 -3.18 24.31 -18.06
C VAL A 77 -4.57 23.66 -18.21
N PRO A 78 -4.79 22.46 -17.66
CA PRO A 78 -6.13 21.87 -17.61
C PRO A 78 -7.14 22.69 -16.79
N ASP A 79 -8.42 22.57 -17.13
CA ASP A 79 -9.49 23.24 -16.38
C ASP A 79 -9.65 22.69 -14.94
N SER A 80 -9.18 21.47 -14.67
CA SER A 80 -9.09 20.88 -13.31
C SER A 80 -8.08 21.58 -12.40
N CYS A 81 -7.15 22.35 -12.96
CA CYS A 81 -6.23 23.20 -12.21
C CYS A 81 -6.85 24.53 -11.76
N CYS A 82 -8.06 24.87 -12.22
CA CYS A 82 -8.70 26.12 -11.87
C CYS A 82 -9.29 26.08 -10.46
N LEU A 83 -9.24 27.23 -9.77
CA LEU A 83 -9.90 27.39 -8.47
C LEU A 83 -11.42 27.18 -8.59
N LEU A 84 -11.99 27.63 -9.71
CA LEU A 84 -13.35 27.32 -10.12
C LEU A 84 -13.30 26.56 -11.45
N VAL A 85 -13.68 25.29 -11.43
CA VAL A 85 -13.66 24.43 -12.62
C VAL A 85 -14.73 24.88 -13.60
N VAL A 86 -14.30 25.68 -14.59
CA VAL A 86 -15.13 26.20 -15.68
C VAL A 86 -14.41 25.91 -17.00
N GLU A 87 -15.19 25.58 -18.02
CA GLU A 87 -14.66 25.28 -19.35
C GLU A 87 -13.80 26.44 -19.89
N GLY A 88 -12.54 26.15 -20.20
CA GLY A 88 -11.58 27.08 -20.78
C GLY A 88 -10.93 28.05 -19.79
N CYS A 89 -11.12 27.87 -18.48
CA CYS A 89 -10.44 28.69 -17.47
C CYS A 89 -8.90 28.52 -17.52
N GLY A 90 -8.41 27.32 -17.86
CA GLY A 90 -6.97 27.06 -17.91
C GLY A 90 -6.22 27.65 -19.12
N LYS A 91 -6.90 28.38 -20.01
CA LYS A 91 -6.31 28.89 -21.26
C LYS A 91 -5.59 30.22 -21.06
N GLY A 92 -4.38 30.34 -21.59
CA GLY A 92 -3.62 31.57 -21.61
C GLY A 92 -3.08 32.00 -20.24
N VAL A 93 -3.02 31.08 -19.27
CA VAL A 93 -2.58 31.32 -17.89
C VAL A 93 -1.18 31.94 -17.81
N ALA A 94 -0.27 31.58 -18.71
CA ALA A 94 1.07 32.19 -18.76
C ALA A 94 1.05 33.71 -19.03
N ASN A 95 -0.04 34.26 -19.55
CA ASN A 95 -0.19 35.68 -19.85
C ASN A 95 -0.92 36.45 -18.72
N LEU A 96 -1.40 35.77 -17.68
CA LEU A 96 -2.04 36.40 -16.54
C LEU A 96 -0.99 37.18 -15.73
N ALA A 97 -1.38 38.38 -15.28
CA ALA A 97 -0.54 39.17 -14.39
C ALA A 97 -0.47 38.55 -12.98
N ASP A 98 -1.55 37.91 -12.55
CA ASP A 98 -1.67 37.21 -11.28
C ASP A 98 -2.41 35.86 -11.48
N PRO A 99 -1.68 34.76 -11.74
CA PRO A 99 -2.29 33.45 -11.96
C PRO A 99 -2.85 32.82 -10.68
N ASP A 100 -2.41 33.27 -9.49
CA ASP A 100 -2.83 32.70 -8.20
C ASP A 100 -4.32 32.99 -7.89
N ASP A 101 -4.92 33.99 -8.55
CA ASP A 101 -6.33 34.36 -8.40
C ASP A 101 -7.30 33.50 -9.24
N GLU A 102 -6.79 32.76 -10.24
CA GLU A 102 -7.61 31.98 -11.18
C GLU A 102 -7.28 30.48 -11.12
N VAL A 103 -6.01 30.12 -10.93
CA VAL A 103 -5.53 28.74 -10.94
C VAL A 103 -4.75 28.37 -9.70
N ILE A 104 -4.77 27.08 -9.38
CA ILE A 104 -3.95 26.50 -8.34
C ILE A 104 -2.51 26.41 -8.86
N THR A 105 -1.59 27.16 -8.26
CA THR A 105 -0.19 27.21 -8.71
C THR A 105 0.73 26.20 -8.04
N GLU A 106 0.28 25.64 -6.91
CA GLU A 106 0.98 24.61 -6.13
C GLU A 106 1.01 23.27 -6.86
N GLY A 107 2.17 22.62 -6.90
CA GLY A 107 2.35 21.30 -7.51
C GLY A 107 1.81 20.16 -6.66
N CYS A 108 1.45 19.04 -7.30
CA CYS A 108 0.92 17.89 -6.57
C CYS A 108 1.95 17.18 -5.70
N LEU A 109 3.22 17.12 -6.12
CA LEU A 109 4.30 16.53 -5.34
C LEU A 109 4.52 17.26 -4.00
N PRO A 110 4.76 18.58 -3.95
CA PRO A 110 4.95 19.27 -2.68
C PRO A 110 3.70 19.17 -1.78
N THR A 111 2.49 19.25 -2.34
CA THR A 111 1.24 19.08 -1.58
C THR A 111 1.13 17.70 -0.94
N VAL A 112 1.35 16.63 -1.70
CA VAL A 112 1.34 15.25 -1.18
C VAL A 112 2.40 15.05 -0.11
N LEU A 113 3.64 15.50 -0.37
CA LEU A 113 4.75 15.35 0.58
C LEU A 113 4.51 16.15 1.87
N HIS A 114 3.86 17.31 1.76
CA HIS A 114 3.48 18.14 2.90
C HIS A 114 2.41 17.43 3.75
N SER A 115 1.35 16.91 3.14
CA SER A 115 0.30 16.16 3.83
C SER A 115 0.85 14.93 4.55
N ILE A 116 1.72 14.15 3.89
CA ILE A 116 2.39 13.00 4.51
C ILE A 116 3.30 13.44 5.67
N GLY A 117 3.95 14.59 5.54
CA GLY A 117 4.86 15.14 6.53
C GLY A 117 4.18 15.69 7.79
N ILE A 118 2.97 16.23 7.68
CA ILE A 118 2.23 16.80 8.83
C ILE A 118 1.50 15.72 9.62
N ASP A 119 0.84 14.80 8.92
CA ASP A 119 -0.10 13.86 9.57
C ASP A 119 0.58 12.61 10.13
N TYR A 120 1.90 12.47 9.99
CA TYR A 120 2.63 11.24 10.32
C TYR A 120 2.46 10.80 11.77
N HIS A 121 2.30 11.73 12.72
CA HIS A 121 2.16 11.39 14.14
C HIS A 121 0.76 10.85 14.47
N SER A 122 -0.26 11.29 13.71
CA SER A 122 -1.64 10.81 13.81
C SER A 122 -1.83 9.51 13.03
N LEU A 123 -1.31 9.46 11.80
CA LEU A 123 -1.30 8.28 10.93
C LEU A 123 -0.58 7.10 11.56
N SER A 124 0.61 7.31 12.14
CA SER A 124 1.34 6.22 12.79
C SER A 124 0.54 5.64 13.97
N ARG A 125 0.06 6.47 14.90
CA ARG A 125 -0.71 5.98 16.06
C ARG A 125 -2.03 5.31 15.64
N GLY A 126 -2.70 5.84 14.63
CA GLY A 126 -3.96 5.32 14.10
C GLY A 126 -3.82 3.99 13.37
N VAL A 127 -2.71 3.77 12.64
CA VAL A 127 -2.48 2.53 11.88
C VAL A 127 -1.90 1.43 12.77
N TRP A 128 -0.96 1.75 13.67
CA TRP A 128 -0.26 0.72 14.44
C TRP A 128 -1.11 0.05 15.50
N LEU A 129 -2.00 0.79 16.18
CA LEU A 129 -2.85 0.22 17.21
C LEU A 129 -3.75 -0.93 16.71
N PRO A 130 -4.53 -0.77 15.62
CA PRO A 130 -5.33 -1.86 15.07
C PRO A 130 -4.47 -2.98 14.47
N VAL A 131 -3.36 -2.65 13.80
CA VAL A 131 -2.44 -3.67 13.25
C VAL A 131 -1.88 -4.56 14.35
N CYS A 132 -1.41 -3.97 15.46
CA CYS A 132 -0.93 -4.73 16.61
C CYS A 132 -2.04 -5.58 17.23
N ALA A 133 -3.25 -5.04 17.39
CA ALA A 133 -4.38 -5.77 17.94
C ALA A 133 -4.77 -6.99 17.08
N MET A 134 -4.82 -6.81 15.75
CA MET A 134 -5.10 -7.89 14.80
C MET A 134 -4.05 -9.00 14.88
N HIS A 135 -2.77 -8.64 14.95
CA HIS A 135 -1.70 -9.62 15.08
C HIS A 135 -1.77 -10.40 16.40
N VAL A 136 -2.07 -9.74 17.52
CA VAL A 136 -2.24 -10.40 18.82
C VAL A 136 -3.41 -11.38 18.77
N ALA A 137 -4.55 -10.97 18.21
CA ALA A 137 -5.71 -11.86 18.04
C ALA A 137 -5.37 -13.09 17.18
N LEU A 138 -4.65 -12.91 16.07
CA LEU A 138 -4.19 -14.02 15.22
C LEU A 138 -3.27 -14.98 15.97
N MET A 139 -2.31 -14.46 16.74
CA MET A 139 -1.41 -15.28 17.55
C MET A 139 -2.17 -16.10 18.61
N VAL A 140 -3.16 -15.50 19.29
CA VAL A 140 -4.00 -16.19 20.27
C VAL A 140 -4.80 -17.32 19.61
N LEU A 141 -5.41 -17.06 18.44
CA LEU A 141 -6.18 -18.06 17.70
C LEU A 141 -5.30 -19.23 17.23
N LEU A 142 -4.09 -18.95 16.74
CA LEU A 142 -3.13 -19.98 16.34
C LEU A 142 -2.68 -20.83 17.53
N VAL A 143 -2.41 -20.22 18.67
CA VAL A 143 -2.05 -20.97 19.89
C VAL A 143 -3.22 -21.82 20.37
N ALA A 144 -4.43 -21.25 20.47
CA ALA A 144 -5.62 -21.98 20.90
C ALA A 144 -5.92 -23.19 19.99
N THR A 145 -5.91 -23.00 18.67
CA THR A 145 -6.10 -24.10 17.71
C THR A 145 -4.99 -25.14 17.81
N SER A 146 -3.73 -24.75 17.99
CA SER A 146 -2.64 -25.72 18.20
C SER A 146 -2.82 -26.54 19.47
N MET A 147 -3.33 -25.95 20.56
CA MET A 147 -3.64 -26.66 21.80
C MET A 147 -4.77 -27.68 21.60
N PHE A 148 -5.85 -27.31 20.90
CA PHE A 148 -6.94 -28.24 20.57
C PHE A 148 -6.48 -29.39 19.66
N LEU A 149 -5.63 -29.09 18.67
CA LEU A 149 -5.05 -30.12 17.81
C LEU A 149 -4.13 -31.05 18.59
N GLN A 150 -3.37 -30.53 19.55
CA GLN A 150 -2.52 -31.34 20.42
C GLN A 150 -3.35 -32.27 21.32
N GLU A 151 -4.44 -31.78 21.91
CA GLU A 151 -5.36 -32.60 22.70
C GLU A 151 -5.98 -33.74 21.86
N SER A 152 -6.44 -33.42 20.64
CA SER A 152 -6.97 -34.41 19.69
C SER A 152 -5.89 -35.41 19.23
N TYR A 153 -4.65 -34.94 19.01
CA TYR A 153 -3.51 -35.78 18.62
C TYR A 153 -3.12 -36.75 19.73
N THR A 154 -3.01 -36.26 20.98
CA THR A 154 -2.72 -37.09 22.15
C THR A 154 -3.83 -38.10 22.42
N ALA A 155 -5.11 -37.70 22.32
CA ALA A 155 -6.25 -38.60 22.48
C ALA A 155 -6.30 -39.71 21.42
N THR A 156 -5.97 -39.39 20.17
CA THR A 156 -5.94 -40.36 19.06
C THR A 156 -4.75 -41.33 19.20
N ASN A 157 -3.57 -40.84 19.59
CA ASN A 157 -2.40 -41.69 19.86
C ASN A 157 -2.62 -42.62 21.05
N LEU A 158 -3.27 -42.17 22.13
CA LEU A 158 -3.64 -43.05 23.24
C LEU A 158 -4.59 -44.16 22.79
N ARG A 159 -5.59 -43.86 21.95
CA ARG A 159 -6.47 -44.88 21.37
C ARG A 159 -5.69 -45.85 20.47
N ALA A 160 -4.79 -45.36 19.61
CA ALA A 160 -3.94 -46.21 18.79
C ALA A 160 -3.04 -47.14 19.63
N TYR A 161 -2.47 -46.65 20.73
CA TYR A 161 -1.67 -47.45 21.66
C TYR A 161 -2.51 -48.51 22.39
N SER A 162 -3.74 -48.17 22.81
CA SER A 162 -4.67 -49.13 23.42
C SER A 162 -5.13 -50.22 22.44
N MET A 163 -5.34 -49.88 21.16
CA MET A 163 -5.68 -50.84 20.11
C MET A 163 -4.47 -51.72 19.74
N SER A 164 -3.26 -51.16 19.72
CA SER A 164 -2.02 -51.92 19.51
C SER A 164 -1.71 -52.86 20.68
N SER A 165 -1.95 -52.47 21.93
CA SER A 165 -1.77 -53.32 23.11
C SER A 165 -2.73 -54.51 23.11
N SER A 166 -3.88 -54.40 22.45
CA SER A 166 -4.84 -55.50 22.30
C SER A 166 -4.47 -56.47 21.17
N ALA A 167 -3.46 -56.13 20.34
CA ALA A 167 -2.98 -56.95 19.23
C ALA A 167 -1.61 -57.63 19.53
N VAL A 168 -0.99 -57.38 20.68
CA VAL A 168 0.27 -58.01 21.13
C VAL A 168 0.03 -58.81 22.41
N ASP A 169 -0.94 -59.73 22.38
CA ASP A 169 -1.03 -60.86 23.32
C ASP A 169 -1.41 -62.14 22.59
N SER A 170 -0.63 -62.50 21.57
CA SER A 170 -0.75 -63.81 20.91
C SER A 170 0.53 -64.31 20.25
N SER A 171 1.72 -63.82 20.63
CA SER A 171 3.00 -64.27 20.06
C SER A 171 4.03 -64.78 21.08
N HIS A 172 3.56 -65.39 22.19
CA HIS A 172 4.41 -66.12 23.12
C HIS A 172 4.03 -67.62 23.22
N LYS A 173 3.66 -68.23 22.08
CA LYS A 173 3.32 -69.66 22.00
C LYS A 173 4.13 -70.49 20.99
N TYR A 174 5.32 -70.02 20.61
CA TYR A 174 6.29 -70.79 19.82
C TYR A 174 7.70 -70.60 20.38
N HIS A 175 7.97 -71.11 21.57
CA HIS A 175 9.35 -71.45 21.97
C HIS A 175 9.38 -72.49 23.08
N GLN A 176 8.72 -73.62 22.86
CA GLN A 176 9.07 -74.84 23.57
C GLN A 176 8.48 -76.01 22.79
N LEU A 177 9.34 -76.76 22.11
CA LEU A 177 9.24 -78.16 21.65
C LEU A 177 10.27 -78.37 20.53
N ASP A 178 11.53 -78.65 20.90
CA ASP A 178 12.32 -79.79 20.39
C ASP A 178 13.79 -79.67 20.85
N GLU A 179 14.06 -80.19 22.05
CA GLU A 179 15.25 -80.99 22.33
C GLU A 179 14.80 -82.07 23.33
N ASP A 180 14.33 -83.20 22.79
CA ASP A 180 14.48 -84.55 23.34
C ASP A 180 13.75 -85.56 22.42
N CYS A 181 14.43 -85.95 21.32
CA CYS A 181 14.46 -87.31 20.78
C CYS A 181 15.53 -87.47 19.68
#